data_AF-A0AAE3H7Y9-F1
#
_entry.id   AF-A0AAE3H7Y9-F1
#
_cell.length_a   1.000
_cell.length_b   1.000
_cell.length_c   1.000
_cell.angle_alpha   90.00
_cell.angle_beta   90.00
_cell.angle_gamma   90.00
#
_symmetry.space_group_name_H-M   'P 1'
#
loop_
_entity.id
_entity.type
_entity.pdbx_description
1 polymer ?
#
loop_
_entity_poly.entity_id
_entity_poly.type
_entity_poly.pdbx_seq_one_letter_code
_entity_poly.pdbx_strand_id
1 'polypeptide(L)' 'MKTYLLLWYSSEGARPSEVNRSLMSLGFKPIQGAYDYVYDWGNNVELDEILRFGDKIHMTLKGTGVMFKTETVNGKE' A
#
# COMPACT_ATOMS: atom_id res chain seq x y z
N MET A 1 -2.82 -14.45 1.66
CA MET A 1 -2.88 -13.48 0.53
C MET A 1 -2.12 -12.23 0.93
N LYS A 2 -1.43 -11.57 0.00
CA LYS A 2 -0.65 -10.35 0.30
C LYS A 2 -0.93 -9.27 -0.74
N THR A 3 -0.99 -8.01 -0.31
CA THR A 3 -0.94 -6.85 -1.21
C THR A 3 0.40 -6.17 -1.07
N TYR A 4 1.09 -6.01 -2.20
CA TYR A 4 2.31 -5.23 -2.30
C TYR A 4 2.00 -3.83 -2.81
N LEU A 5 2.71 -2.85 -2.28
CA LEU A 5 2.57 -1.44 -2.62
C LEU A 5 3.91 -0.89 -3.09
N LEU A 6 3.91 -0.28 -4.27
CA LEU A 6 5.03 0.45 -4.85
C LEU A 6 4.64 1.92 -4.99
N LEU A 7 5.52 2.82 -4.59
CA LEU A 7 5.29 4.26 -4.60
C LEU A 7 6.25 4.98 -5.55
N TRP A 8 5.74 6.03 -6.19
CA TRP A 8 6.54 7.01 -6.90
C TRP A 8 6.37 8.37 -6.23
N TYR A 9 7.48 8.93 -5.76
CA TYR A 9 7.52 10.21 -5.06
C TYR A 9 7.84 11.36 -6.00
N SER A 10 7.32 12.54 -5.66
CA SER A 10 7.71 13.82 -6.23
C SER A 10 8.54 14.61 -5.22
N SER A 11 9.55 15.36 -5.68
CA SER A 11 10.31 16.29 -4.82
C SER A 11 9.45 17.41 -4.25
N GLU A 12 8.35 17.75 -4.94
CA GLU A 12 7.38 18.77 -4.51
C GLU A 12 6.25 18.20 -3.63
N GLY A 13 6.28 16.88 -3.37
CA GLY A 13 5.27 16.18 -2.58
C GLY A 13 5.60 16.09 -1.09
N ALA A 14 4.80 15.31 -0.37
CA ALA A 14 5.04 14.99 1.04
C ALA A 14 6.34 14.19 1.21
N ARG A 15 6.98 14.32 2.38
CA ARG A 15 8.23 13.63 2.65
C ARG A 15 7.99 12.11 2.72
N PRO A 16 8.91 11.26 2.21
CA PRO A 16 8.76 9.80 2.31
C PRO A 16 8.53 9.29 3.74
N SER A 17 9.14 9.94 4.74
CA SER A 17 8.94 9.59 6.16
C SER A 17 7.53 9.91 6.68
N GLU A 18 6.86 10.94 6.16
CA GLU A 18 5.46 11.26 6.47
C GLU A 18 4.52 10.23 5.86
N VAL A 19 4.74 9.93 4.57
CA VAL A 19 3.97 8.91 3.83
C VAL A 19 4.10 7.54 4.49
N ASN A 20 5.31 7.16 4.90
CA ASN A 20 5.56 5.92 5.63
C ASN A 20 4.74 5.82 6.92
N ARG A 21 4.68 6.89 7.73
CA ARG A 21 3.88 6.88 8.97
C ARG A 21 2.40 6.65 8.69
N SER A 22 1.86 7.29 7.66
CA SER A 22 0.45 7.12 7.28
C SER A 22 0.18 5.69 6.79
N LEU A 23 1.04 5.12 5.96
CA LEU A 23 0.87 3.74 5.46
C LEU A 23 1.02 2.69 6.57
N MET A 24 1.97 2.88 7.49
CA MET A 24 2.10 1.98 8.65
C MET A 24 0.84 2.00 9.53
N SER A 25 0.15 3.15 9.64
CA SER A 25 -1.12 3.24 10.37
C SER A 25 -2.26 2.45 9.71
N LEU A 26 -2.18 2.19 8.40
CA LEU A 26 -3.08 1.29 7.67
C LEU A 26 -2.71 -0.20 7.82
N GLY A 27 -1.63 -0.52 8.52
CA GLY A 27 -1.16 -1.90 8.70
C GLY A 27 -0.15 -2.39 7.67
N PHE A 28 0.34 -1.52 6.77
CA PHE A 28 1.47 -1.87 5.90
C PHE A 28 2.75 -2.07 6.72
N LYS A 29 3.56 -3.02 6.28
CA LYS A 29 4.92 -3.23 6.76
C LYS A 29 5.90 -2.82 5.66
N PRO A 30 6.89 -1.96 5.95
CA PRO A 30 7.93 -1.64 4.99
C PRO A 30 8.79 -2.88 4.73
N ILE A 31 9.20 -3.05 3.47
CA ILE A 31 10.08 -4.15 3.05
C ILE A 31 11.21 -3.62 2.18
N GLN A 32 12.21 -4.46 1.93
CA GLN A 32 13.28 -4.18 0.98
C GLN A 32 13.09 -5.06 -0.25
N GLY A 33 13.22 -4.50 -1.45
CA GLY A 33 13.13 -5.25 -2.71
C GLY A 33 12.41 -4.48 -3.81
N ALA A 34 11.67 -5.21 -4.64
CA ALA A 34 10.94 -4.65 -5.79
C ALA A 34 9.72 -3.79 -5.40
N TYR A 35 9.30 -3.85 -4.14
CA TYR A 35 8.17 -3.10 -3.59
C TYR A 35 8.61 -2.41 -2.30
N ASP A 36 7.91 -1.34 -1.93
CA ASP A 36 8.21 -0.56 -0.72
C ASP A 36 7.50 -1.13 0.51
N TYR A 37 6.29 -1.68 0.33
CA TYR A 37 5.48 -2.20 1.45
C TYR A 37 4.73 -3.49 1.10
N VAL A 38 4.36 -4.22 2.16
CA VAL A 38 3.44 -5.36 2.11
C VAL A 38 2.34 -5.21 3.16
N TYR A 39 1.12 -5.58 2.78
CA TYR A 39 0.01 -5.83 3.69
C TYR A 39 -0.31 -7.32 3.65
N ASP A 40 -0.32 -7.96 4.83
CA ASP A 40 -0.64 -9.37 4.96
C ASP A 40 -2.11 -9.52 5.36
N TRP A 41 -2.89 -10.10 4.45
CA TRP A 41 -4.30 -10.34 4.65
C TRP A 41 -4.59 -11.59 5.49
N GLY A 42 -3.60 -12.47 5.70
CA GLY A 42 -3.86 -13.81 6.21
C GLY A 42 -4.56 -14.67 5.14
N ASN A 43 -5.73 -15.23 5.46
CA ASN A 43 -6.45 -16.21 4.63
C ASN A 43 -7.86 -15.75 4.24
N ASN A 44 -8.35 -16.20 3.08
CA ASN A 44 -9.73 -16.02 2.59
C ASN A 44 -10.24 -14.57 2.63
N VAL A 45 -9.66 -13.71 1.79
CA VAL A 45 -10.12 -12.33 1.61
C VAL A 45 -10.93 -12.19 0.33
N GLU A 46 -12.04 -11.48 0.44
CA GLU A 46 -12.96 -11.23 -0.66
C GLU A 46 -12.52 -10.05 -1.51
N LEU A 47 -12.90 -10.04 -2.80
CA LEU A 47 -12.53 -8.97 -3.74
C LEU A 47 -12.96 -7.59 -3.25
N ASP A 48 -14.16 -7.48 -2.67
CA ASP A 48 -14.70 -6.23 -2.15
C ASP A 48 -13.85 -5.65 -1.00
N GLU A 49 -13.25 -6.50 -0.17
CA GLU A 49 -12.35 -6.05 0.89
C GLU A 49 -11.04 -5.50 0.32
N ILE A 50 -10.52 -6.12 -0.74
CA ILE A 50 -9.32 -5.64 -1.47
C ILE A 50 -9.61 -4.26 -2.07
N LEU A 51 -10.77 -4.07 -2.71
CA LEU A 51 -11.16 -2.79 -3.30
C LEU A 51 -11.32 -1.70 -2.23
N ARG A 52 -12.02 -1.99 -1.13
CA ARG A 52 -12.15 -1.05 0.01
C ARG A 52 -10.81 -0.69 0.63
N PHE A 53 -9.85 -1.62 0.64
CA PHE A 53 -8.50 -1.30 1.09
C PHE A 53 -7.76 -0.40 0.10
N GLY A 54 -7.95 -0.61 -1.21
CA GLY A 54 -7.53 0.33 -2.24
C GLY A 54 -8.06 1.75 -2.01
N ASP A 55 -9.34 1.88 -1.65
CA ASP A 55 -9.94 3.18 -1.30
C ASP A 55 -9.27 3.81 -0.07
N LYS A 56 -8.98 3.01 0.97
CA LYS A 56 -8.26 3.49 2.17
C LYS A 56 -6.85 3.99 1.82
N ILE A 57 -6.13 3.29 0.95
CA ILE A 57 -4.81 3.71 0.46
C ILE A 57 -4.95 5.04 -0.29
N HIS A 58 -5.89 5.12 -1.24
CA HIS A 58 -6.15 6.33 -2.02
C HIS A 58 -6.45 7.52 -1.12
N MET A 59 -7.37 7.37 -0.16
CA MET A 59 -7.72 8.43 0.80
C MET A 59 -6.53 8.85 1.66
N THR A 60 -5.72 7.89 2.11
CA THR A 60 -4.56 8.14 2.98
C THR A 60 -3.43 8.87 2.24
N LEU A 61 -3.26 8.59 0.94
CA LEU A 61 -2.23 9.22 0.11
C LEU A 61 -2.73 10.50 -0.59
N LYS A 62 -4.02 10.81 -0.52
CA LYS A 62 -4.60 12.00 -1.16
C LYS A 62 -3.92 13.27 -0.68
N GLY A 63 -3.50 14.11 -1.64
CA GLY A 63 -2.82 15.38 -1.36
C GLY A 63 -1.33 15.24 -1.02
N THR A 64 -0.78 14.03 -0.95
CA THR A 64 0.66 13.82 -0.72
C THR A 64 1.51 14.00 -1.99
N GLY A 65 0.88 13.99 -3.17
CA GLY A 65 1.59 14.03 -4.46
C GLY A 65 2.23 12.71 -4.87
N VAL A 66 2.02 11.63 -4.11
CA VAL A 66 2.52 10.28 -4.42
C VAL A 66 1.60 9.57 -5.40
N MET A 67 2.20 8.92 -6.41
CA MET A 67 1.50 7.92 -7.21
C MET A 67 1.81 6.53 -6.66
N PHE A 68 0.88 5.59 -6.82
CA PHE A 68 1.06 4.25 -6.28
C PHE A 68 0.50 3.15 -7.19
N LYS A 69 1.06 1.95 -7.05
CA LYS A 69 0.55 0.71 -7.63
C LYS A 69 0.36 -0.30 -6.51
N THR A 70 -0.78 -0.98 -6.50
CA THR A 70 -1.04 -2.15 -5.66
C THR A 70 -1.03 -3.43 -6.49
N GLU A 71 -0.44 -4.49 -5.95
CA GLU A 71 -0.51 -5.84 -6.53
C GLU A 71 -0.90 -6.83 -5.46
N THR A 72 -2.06 -7.49 -5.63
CA THR A 72 -2.57 -8.48 -4.67
C THR A 72 -2.37 -9.88 -5.23
N VAL A 73 -1.63 -10.70 -4.50
CA VAL A 73 -1.33 -12.09 -4.89
C VAL A 73 -1.91 -13.06 -3.87
N ASN A 74 -2.58 -14.09 -4.38
CA ASN A 74 -2.99 -15.24 -3.59
C ASN A 74 -1.91 -16.30 -3.72
N GLY A 75 -1.34 -16.78 -2.61
CA GLY A 75 -0.27 -17.78 -2.61
C GLY A 75 -0.70 -19.20 -3.00
N LYS A 76 -1.81 -19.31 -3.77
CA LYS A 76 -2.23 -20.55 -4.40
C LYS A 76 -1.63 -20.57 -5.81
N GLU A 77 -0.45 -21.13 -5.91
CA GLU A 77 -0.01 -21.81 -7.15
C GLU A 77 -0.70 -23.18 -7.24
#